data_AF-A0A9E6ETZ9-F1
#
_entry.id   AF-A0A9E6ETZ9-F1
#
_cell.length_a   1.000
_cell.length_b   1.000
_cell.length_c   1.000
_cell.angle_alpha   90.00
_cell.angle_beta   90.00
_cell.angle_gamma   90.00
#
_symmetry.space_group_name_H-M   'P 1'
#
loop_
_entity.id
_entity.type
_entity.pdbx_description
1 polymer ?
#
loop_
_entity_poly.entity_id
_entity_poly.type
_entity_poly.pdbx_seq_one_letter_code
_entity_poly.pdbx_strand_id
1 'polypeptide(L)'
;MNPLCSELKTGRSAPPAAIGQVLIEALPYIRKFEGKTFVIKYGGSAMKDEKLKNSFAQNVTLLRKVGINVVLVHGGGDAITKTAEKMGLSSRFHH
;
A
#
# COMPACT_ATOMS: atom_id res chain seq x y z
N MET A 1 -16.30 23.46 -6.98
CA MET A 1 -15.72 22.43 -6.08
C MET A 1 -16.73 21.30 -5.98
N ASN A 2 -16.34 20.07 -6.33
CA ASN A 2 -17.24 18.92 -6.40
C ASN A 2 -17.59 18.44 -4.96
N PRO A 3 -18.87 18.40 -4.58
CA PRO A 3 -19.29 18.10 -3.19
C PRO A 3 -19.00 16.67 -2.71
N LEU A 4 -18.56 15.75 -3.58
CA LEU A 4 -18.25 14.37 -3.21
C LEU A 4 -17.08 14.22 -2.21
N CYS A 5 -16.20 15.21 -2.10
CA CYS A 5 -14.98 15.06 -1.30
C CYS A 5 -15.19 15.27 0.21
N SER A 6 -16.34 15.82 0.65
CA SER A 6 -16.62 16.08 2.07
C SER A 6 -17.32 14.94 2.81
N GLU A 7 -17.83 13.92 2.12
CA GLU A 7 -18.70 12.90 2.72
C GLU A 7 -17.97 11.64 3.22
N LEU A 8 -16.67 11.48 2.92
CA LEU A 8 -15.90 10.28 3.28
C LEU A 8 -15.49 10.21 4.77
N LYS A 9 -15.96 11.12 5.62
CA LYS A 9 -15.55 11.22 7.04
C LYS A 9 -16.40 10.43 8.04
N THR A 10 -17.40 9.66 7.62
CA THR A 10 -18.19 8.84 8.55
C THR A 10 -18.28 7.40 8.04
N GLY A 11 -18.05 6.42 8.93
CA GLY A 11 -18.01 5.00 8.62
C GLY A 11 -19.37 4.40 8.22
N ARG A 12 -20.00 4.94 7.17
CA ARG A 12 -21.13 4.31 6.49
C ARG A 12 -20.60 3.33 5.45
N SER A 13 -21.16 2.12 5.43
CA SER A 13 -21.04 1.23 4.28
C SER A 13 -21.66 1.93 3.07
N ALA A 14 -20.89 2.04 1.97
CA ALA A 14 -21.40 2.61 0.74
C ALA A 14 -22.56 1.74 0.22
N PRO A 15 -23.64 2.35 -0.32
CA PRO A 15 -24.74 1.59 -0.89
C PRO A 15 -24.23 0.69 -2.02
N PRO A 16 -24.76 -0.55 -2.20
CA PRO A 16 -24.22 -1.53 -3.16
C PRO A 16 -24.10 -1.00 -4.60
N ALA A 17 -25.03 -0.14 -5.03
CA ALA A 17 -24.99 0.50 -6.34
C ALA A 17 -23.75 1.41 -6.53
N ALA A 18 -23.31 2.08 -5.47
CA ALA A 18 -22.11 2.93 -5.51
C ALA A 18 -20.82 2.10 -5.63
N ILE A 19 -20.78 0.92 -5.01
CA ILE A 19 -19.62 0.01 -5.10
C ILE A 19 -19.47 -0.53 -6.53
N GLY A 20 -20.57 -0.95 -7.17
CA GLY A 20 -20.56 -1.43 -8.55
C GLY A 20 -20.03 -0.39 -9.53
N GLN A 21 -20.48 0.86 -9.40
CA GLN A 21 -20.03 1.97 -10.25
C GLN A 21 -18.52 2.22 -10.12
N VAL A 22 -17.99 2.25 -8.89
CA VAL A 22 -16.54 2.43 -8.63
C VAL A 22 -15.71 1.31 -9.26
N LEU A 23 -16.18 0.06 -9.19
CA LEU A 23 -15.47 -1.08 -9.80
C LEU A 23 -15.45 -0.98 -11.33
N ILE A 24 -16.56 -0.56 -11.95
CA ILE A 24 -16.63 -0.33 -13.41
C ILE A 24 -15.66 0.78 -13.82
N GLU A 25 -15.60 1.88 -13.06
CA GLU A 25 -14.68 2.99 -13.31
C GLU A 25 -13.19 2.60 -13.14
N ALA A 26 -12.90 1.55 -12.37
CA ALA A 26 -11.54 1.02 -12.23
C ALA A 26 -11.10 0.14 -13.40
N LEU A 27 -12.03 -0.44 -14.19
CA LEU A 27 -11.72 -1.38 -15.27
C LEU A 27 -10.74 -0.84 -16.34
N PRO A 28 -10.82 0.43 -16.79
CA PRO A 28 -9.86 0.96 -17.74
C PRO A 28 -8.41 0.92 -17.22
N TYR A 29 -8.21 1.16 -15.92
CA TYR A 29 -6.88 1.10 -15.29
C TYR A 29 -6.36 -0.33 -15.19
N ILE A 30 -7.22 -1.28 -14.82
CA ILE A 30 -6.86 -2.70 -14.76
C ILE A 30 -6.37 -3.16 -16.13
N ARG A 31 -7.16 -2.94 -17.20
CA ARG A 31 -6.78 -3.33 -18.57
C ARG A 31 -5.50 -2.64 -19.05
N LYS A 32 -5.32 -1.36 -18.70
CA LYS A 32 -4.11 -0.60 -19.08
C LYS A 32 -2.83 -1.20 -18.49
N PHE A 33 -2.90 -1.75 -17.28
CA PHE A 33 -1.73 -2.22 -16.54
C PHE A 33 -1.62 -3.75 -16.44
N GLU A 34 -2.58 -4.49 -16.96
CA GLU A 34 -2.50 -5.95 -17.08
C GLU A 34 -1.20 -6.38 -17.77
N GLY A 35 -0.51 -7.35 -17.18
CA GLY A 35 0.80 -7.84 -17.61
C GLY A 35 1.98 -6.89 -17.36
N LYS A 36 1.76 -5.63 -16.95
CA LYS A 36 2.84 -4.68 -16.64
C LYS A 36 3.47 -4.99 -15.28
N THR A 37 4.73 -4.59 -15.13
CA THR A 37 5.48 -4.75 -13.88
C THR A 37 5.45 -3.48 -13.06
N PHE A 38 5.02 -3.58 -11.80
CA PHE A 38 5.03 -2.50 -10.83
C PHE A 38 6.10 -2.79 -9.79
N VAL A 39 7.09 -1.90 -9.67
CA VAL A 39 8.10 -1.94 -8.60
C VAL A 39 7.60 -1.08 -7.45
N ILE A 40 7.31 -1.69 -6.31
CA ILE A 40 6.72 -1.01 -5.15
C ILE A 40 7.76 -0.99 -4.03
N LYS A 41 8.21 0.21 -3.65
CA LYS A 41 9.06 0.39 -2.46
C LYS A 41 8.19 0.45 -1.21
N TYR A 42 8.34 -0.55 -0.36
CA TYR A 42 7.64 -0.69 0.92
C TYR A 42 8.60 -0.45 2.09
N GLY A 43 8.33 0.54 2.93
CA GLY A 43 9.25 0.88 4.02
C GLY A 43 8.75 1.98 4.93
N GLY A 44 9.53 2.23 5.99
CA GLY A 44 9.22 3.27 6.99
C GLY A 44 8.03 2.90 7.87
N SER A 45 7.22 3.89 8.23
CA SER A 45 6.11 3.74 9.17
C SER A 45 5.07 2.69 8.75
N ALA A 46 4.92 2.44 7.45
CA ALA A 46 4.00 1.42 6.92
C ALA A 46 4.37 -0.02 7.31
N MET A 47 5.61 -0.27 7.77
CA MET A 47 6.07 -1.59 8.25
C MET A 47 5.86 -1.80 9.76
N LYS A 48 5.51 -0.74 10.51
CA LYS A 48 5.39 -0.78 11.97
C LYS A 48 3.98 -1.09 12.44
N ASP A 49 2.98 -0.51 11.79
CA ASP A 49 1.58 -0.67 12.15
C ASP A 49 0.97 -1.94 11.51
N GLU A 50 0.34 -2.79 12.31
CA GLU A 50 -0.27 -4.06 11.84
C GLU A 50 -1.41 -3.84 10.86
N LYS A 51 -2.22 -2.80 11.05
CA LYS A 51 -3.35 -2.50 10.16
C LYS A 51 -2.82 -2.05 8.79
N LEU A 52 -1.77 -1.23 8.76
CA LEU A 52 -1.11 -0.81 7.52
C LEU A 52 -0.42 -1.99 6.83
N LYS A 53 0.25 -2.88 7.57
CA LYS A 53 0.83 -4.12 7.03
C LYS A 53 -0.22 -4.99 6.33
N ASN A 54 -1.34 -5.24 7.01
CA ASN A 54 -2.42 -6.06 6.46
C ASN A 54 -3.08 -5.40 5.24
N SER A 55 -3.36 -4.10 5.31
CA SER A 55 -3.92 -3.36 4.18
C SER A 55 -2.96 -3.35 2.98
N PHE A 56 -1.66 -3.18 3.20
CA PHE A 56 -0.65 -3.26 2.15
C PHE A 56 -0.61 -4.64 1.49
N ALA A 57 -0.60 -5.71 2.28
CA ALA A 57 -0.64 -7.08 1.78
C ALA A 57 -1.90 -7.37 0.94
N GLN A 58 -3.05 -6.87 1.37
CA GLN A 58 -4.31 -6.97 0.61
C GLN A 58 -4.22 -6.26 -0.74
N ASN A 59 -3.65 -5.05 -0.77
CA ASN A 59 -3.48 -4.28 -2.01
C ASN A 59 -2.52 -4.97 -2.99
N VAL A 60 -1.38 -5.47 -2.50
CA VAL A 60 -0.42 -6.23 -3.33
C VAL A 60 -1.08 -7.49 -3.91
N THR A 61 -1.87 -8.19 -3.09
CA THR A 61 -2.62 -9.37 -3.53
C THR A 61 -3.65 -9.01 -4.59
N LEU A 62 -4.40 -7.91 -4.41
CA LEU A 62 -5.36 -7.42 -5.39
C LEU A 62 -4.69 -7.11 -6.73
N LEU A 63 -3.58 -6.35 -6.72
CA LEU A 63 -2.82 -6.03 -7.94
C LEU A 63 -2.40 -7.30 -8.69
N ARG A 64 -1.89 -8.30 -7.95
CA ARG A 64 -1.52 -9.59 -8.54
C ARG A 64 -2.71 -10.34 -9.13
N LYS A 65 -3.87 -10.32 -8.45
CA LYS A 65 -5.10 -10.99 -8.88
C LYS A 65 -5.71 -10.35 -10.12
N VAL A 66 -5.53 -9.05 -10.33
CA VAL A 66 -6.00 -8.35 -11.54
C VAL A 66 -4.97 -8.35 -12.68
N GLY A 67 -3.94 -9.21 -12.61
CA GLY A 67 -3.00 -9.45 -13.71
C GLY A 67 -1.76 -8.55 -13.73
N ILE A 68 -1.51 -7.74 -12.69
CA ILE A 68 -0.31 -6.91 -12.59
C ILE A 68 0.84 -7.74 -11.99
N ASN A 69 2.03 -7.65 -12.58
CA ASN A 69 3.23 -8.28 -12.04
C ASN A 69 3.83 -7.36 -10.97
N VAL A 70 3.87 -7.79 -9.72
CA VAL A 70 4.38 -6.95 -8.62
C VAL A 70 5.79 -7.38 -8.23
N VAL A 71 6.71 -6.42 -8.18
CA VAL A 71 8.05 -6.55 -7.58
C VAL A 71 8.07 -5.69 -6.32
N LEU A 72 8.15 -6.33 -5.17
CA LEU A 72 8.19 -5.67 -3.87
C LEU A 72 9.63 -5.44 -3.44
N VAL A 73 10.01 -4.19 -3.18
CA VAL A 73 11.32 -3.83 -2.62
C VAL A 73 11.08 -3.29 -1.21
N HIS A 74 11.75 -3.84 -0.20
CA HIS A 74 11.60 -3.33 1.17
C HIS A 74 12.90 -2.85 1.80
N GLY A 75 12.76 -1.95 2.76
CA GLY A 75 13.86 -1.53 3.62
C GLY A 75 13.98 -2.40 4.88
N GLY A 76 15.00 -2.11 5.68
CA GLY A 76 15.21 -2.75 6.99
C GLY A 76 15.80 -1.83 8.06
N GLY A 77 15.89 -0.52 7.80
CA GLY A 77 16.64 0.43 8.64
C GLY A 77 16.30 0.35 10.12
N ASP A 78 15.02 0.38 10.49
CA ASP A 78 14.60 0.28 11.90
C ASP A 78 15.01 -1.05 12.55
N ALA A 79 14.95 -2.17 11.82
CA ALA A 79 15.34 -3.47 12.32
C ALA A 79 16.86 -3.59 12.47
N ILE A 80 17.60 -3.00 11.53
CA ILE A 80 19.07 -2.90 11.58
C ILE A 80 19.48 -2.08 12.80
N THR A 81 18.93 -0.87 12.98
CA THR A 81 19.24 0.01 14.12
C THR A 81 18.94 -0.67 15.46
N LYS A 82 17.75 -1.27 15.61
CA LYS A 82 17.39 -2.00 16.84
C LYS A 82 18.33 -3.16 17.14
N THR A 83 18.84 -3.83 16.11
CA THR A 83 19.79 -4.94 16.27
C THR A 83 21.16 -4.42 16.68
N ALA A 84 21.62 -3.34 16.04
CA ALA A 84 22.88 -2.67 16.37
C ALA A 84 22.89 -2.17 17.83
N GLU A 85 21.81 -1.53 18.28
CA GLU A 85 21.64 -1.07 19.67
C GLU A 85 21.77 -2.23 20.68
N LYS A 86 21.13 -3.38 20.40
CA LYS A 86 21.23 -4.58 21.24
C LYS A 86 22.66 -5.15 21.30
N MET A 87 23.47 -4.88 20.28
CA MET A 87 24.88 -5.29 20.20
C MET A 87 25.84 -4.21 20.74
N GLY A 88 25.32 -3.07 21.22
CA GLY A 88 26.14 -1.95 21.68
C GLY A 88 26.84 -1.17 20.55
N LEU A 89 26.39 -1.32 19.31
CA LEU A 89 26.95 -0.64 18.13
C LEU A 89 26.21 0.67 17.87
N SER A 90 26.96 1.78 17.82
CA SER A 90 26.40 3.09 17.44
C SER A 90 26.25 3.20 15.92
N SER A 91 25.07 3.60 15.45
CA SER A 91 24.81 3.87 14.03
C SER A 91 25.06 5.35 13.70
N ARG A 92 25.74 5.64 12.59
CA ARG A 92 25.89 6.99 12.02
C ARG A 92 25.33 7.01 10.61
N PHE A 93 24.55 8.03 10.30
CA PHE A 93 24.02 8.28 8.97
C PHE A 93 24.74 9.48 8.37
N HIS A 94 25.22 9.32 7.14
CA HIS A 94 25.89 10.37 6.37
C HIS A 94 25.06 10.64 5.12
N HIS A 95 24.90 11.91 4.76
CA HIS A 95 24.15 12.36 3.59
C HIS A 95 25.08 12.60 2.39
#